data_AF-A0AAN1XC12-F1
#
_entry.id   AF-A0AAN1XC12-F1
#
_cell.length_a   1.000
_cell.length_b   1.000
_cell.length_c   1.000
_cell.angle_alpha   90.00
_cell.angle_beta   90.00
_cell.angle_gamma   90.00
#
_symmetry.space_group_name_H-M   'P 1'
#
loop_
_entity.id
_entity.type
_entity.pdbx_description
1 polymer ?
#
loop_
_entity_poly.entity_id
_entity_poly.type
_entity_poly.pdbx_seq_one_letter_code
_entity_poly.pdbx_strand_id
1 'polypeptide(L)' 'MNTADMLIYVHPTLDAKSRSALERIVEGRLGVDCAQFNSHTHHHAMMVRYDPDAIQGMQILNMVRNADPAAAIVGL' A
#
# COMPACT_ATOMS: atom_id res chain seq x y z
N MET A 1 -15.27 -10.63 -8.78
CA MET A 1 -14.52 -9.70 -7.92
C MET A 1 -13.84 -8.73 -8.87
N ASN A 2 -14.19 -7.45 -8.81
CA ASN A 2 -13.52 -6.42 -9.59
C ASN A 2 -12.35 -5.94 -8.73
N THR A 3 -11.11 -6.21 -9.13
CA THR A 3 -9.94 -5.82 -8.33
C THR A 3 -9.08 -4.86 -9.13
N ALA A 4 -8.69 -3.76 -8.50
CA ALA A 4 -7.75 -2.80 -9.03
C ALA A 4 -6.38 -2.99 -8.36
N ASP A 5 -5.32 -2.93 -9.16
CA ASP A 5 -3.96 -2.87 -8.65
C ASP A 5 -3.55 -1.39 -8.50
N MET A 6 -2.93 -1.06 -7.38
CA MET A 6 -2.43 0.27 -7.06
C MET A 6 -0.99 0.17 -6.58
N LEU A 7 -0.14 1.06 -7.07
CA LEU A 7 1.23 1.21 -6.60
C LEU A 7 1.31 2.42 -5.67
N ILE A 8 1.87 2.23 -4.47
CA ILE A 8 2.13 3.29 -3.50
C ILE A 8 3.63 3.37 -3.27
N TYR A 9 4.23 4.53 -3.54
CA TYR A 9 5.60 4.80 -3.16
C TYR A 9 5.63 5.34 -1.75
N VAL A 10 6.49 4.76 -0.93
CA VAL A 10 6.82 5.21 0.43
C VAL A 10 8.25 5.74 0.47
N HIS A 11 8.62 6.41 1.54
CA HIS A 11 9.93 6.99 1.70
C HIS A 11 11.01 5.87 1.76
N PRO A 12 12.14 6.02 1.04
CA PRO A 12 13.18 4.99 0.97
C PRO A 12 13.86 4.71 2.33
N THR A 13 13.78 5.65 3.27
CA THR A 13 14.31 5.51 4.64
C THR A 13 13.38 4.76 5.60
N LEU A 14 12.19 4.36 5.15
CA LEU A 14 11.29 3.55 5.98
C LEU A 14 11.98 2.23 6.33
N ASP A 15 12.06 1.90 7.62
CA ASP A 15 12.74 0.70 8.07
C ASP A 15 11.92 -0.57 7.74
N ALA A 16 12.59 -1.72 7.70
CA ALA A 16 11.94 -2.99 7.35
C ALA A 16 10.78 -3.34 8.31
N LYS A 17 10.89 -2.95 9.59
CA LYS A 17 9.85 -3.20 10.59
C LYS A 17 8.59 -2.38 10.29
N SER A 18 8.71 -1.10 9.95
CA SER A 18 7.55 -0.27 9.60
C SER A 18 6.94 -0.69 8.26
N ARG A 19 7.75 -1.15 7.30
CA ARG A 19 7.25 -1.74 6.05
C ARG A 19 6.39 -2.97 6.29
N SER A 20 6.88 -3.95 7.05
CA SER A 20 6.09 -5.15 7.37
C SER A 20 4.87 -4.85 8.25
N ALA A 21 4.92 -3.80 9.08
CA ALA A 21 3.74 -3.32 9.80
C ALA A 21 2.70 -2.74 8.83
N LEU A 22 3.12 -1.94 7.85
CA LEU A 22 2.25 -1.38 6.82
C LEU A 22 1.58 -2.46 5.97
N GLU A 23 2.33 -3.48 5.52
CA GLU A 23 1.77 -4.62 4.78
C GLU A 23 0.62 -5.25 5.56
N ARG A 24 0.87 -5.60 6.84
CA ARG A 24 -0.16 -6.18 7.71
C ARG A 24 -1.36 -5.28 7.94
N ILE A 25 -1.14 -3.98 8.11
CA ILE A 25 -2.23 -3.01 8.35
C ILE A 25 -3.12 -2.91 7.10
N VAL A 26 -2.53 -2.84 5.92
CA VAL A 26 -3.26 -2.68 4.66
C VAL A 26 -3.91 -4.01 4.24
N GLU A 27 -3.19 -5.13 4.33
CA GLU A 27 -3.72 -6.47 4.04
C GLU A 27 -4.85 -6.87 4.99
N GLY A 28 -4.80 -6.41 6.25
CA GLY A 28 -5.86 -6.63 7.23
C GLY A 28 -7.14 -5.81 6.98
N ARG A 29 -7.22 -5.00 5.90
CA ARG A 29 -8.42 -4.23 5.59
C ARG A 29 -9.38 -4.96 4.68
N LEU A 30 -10.65 -4.87 5.07
CA LEU A 30 -11.76 -5.38 4.28
C LEU A 30 -11.82 -4.63 2.95
N GLY A 31 -11.83 -5.38 1.85
CA GLY A 31 -11.72 -4.85 0.49
C GLY A 31 -10.30 -4.81 -0.06
N VAL A 32 -9.27 -5.12 0.74
CA VAL A 32 -7.90 -5.36 0.23
C VAL A 32 -7.71 -6.86 0.04
N ASP A 33 -7.28 -7.25 -1.15
CA ASP A 33 -6.96 -8.64 -1.50
C ASP A 33 -5.49 -8.98 -1.19
N CYS A 34 -4.58 -8.05 -1.49
CA CYS A 34 -3.15 -8.25 -1.26
C CYS A 34 -2.43 -6.91 -1.09
N ALA A 35 -1.43 -6.86 -0.21
CA ALA A 35 -0.64 -5.65 0.03
C ALA A 35 0.81 -6.00 0.38
N GLN A 36 1.74 -5.81 -0.56
CA GLN A 36 3.13 -6.25 -0.42
C GLN A 36 4.13 -5.25 -1.03
N PHE A 37 5.28 -5.08 -0.38
CA PHE A 37 6.40 -4.34 -0.95
C PHE A 37 7.17 -5.15 -1.99
N ASN A 38 7.64 -4.48 -3.03
CA ASN A 38 8.51 -5.11 -4.01
C ASN A 38 9.90 -5.36 -3.40
N SER A 39 10.17 -6.62 -3.08
CA SER A 39 11.42 -7.07 -2.45
C SER A 39 12.63 -7.11 -3.40
N HIS A 40 12.43 -7.03 -4.71
CA HIS A 40 13.48 -7.29 -5.71
C HIS A 40 14.10 -6.04 -6.33
N THR A 41 13.33 -4.97 -6.54
CA THR A 41 13.82 -3.82 -7.33
C THR A 41 13.51 -2.46 -6.70
N HIS A 42 12.41 -2.34 -5.97
CA HIS A 42 11.96 -1.08 -5.39
C HIS A 42 11.42 -1.32 -3.98
N HIS A 43 12.31 -1.39 -2.98
CA HIS A 43 11.93 -1.54 -1.58
C HIS A 43 11.01 -0.42 -1.05
N HIS A 44 10.85 0.65 -1.82
CA HIS A 44 9.99 1.78 -1.55
C HIS A 44 8.64 1.71 -2.28
N ALA A 45 8.37 0.68 -3.09
CA ALA A 45 7.11 0.52 -3.82
C ALA A 45 6.29 -0.61 -3.19
N MET A 46 5.09 -0.26 -2.72
CA MET A 46 4.07 -1.17 -2.22
C MET A 46 3.03 -1.40 -3.31
N MET A 47 2.80 -2.66 -3.67
CA MET A 47 1.71 -3.06 -4.55
C MET A 47 0.52 -3.46 -3.70
N VAL A 48 -0.62 -2.83 -3.95
CA VAL A 48 -1.88 -3.10 -3.25
C VAL A 48 -2.93 -3.48 -4.27
N ARG A 49 -3.48 -4.68 -4.14
CA ARG A 49 -4.66 -5.11 -4.88
C ARG A 49 -5.87 -4.96 -3.99
N TYR A 50 -6.88 -4.24 -4.47
CA TYR A 50 -8.08 -3.94 -3.70
C TYR A 50 -9.32 -3.96 -4.58
N ASP A 51 -10.47 -4.15 -3.95
CA ASP A 51 -11.79 -4.04 -4.58
C ASP A 51 -12.26 -2.57 -4.49
N PRO A 52 -12.31 -1.82 -5.60
CA PRO A 52 -12.75 -0.43 -5.60
C PRO A 52 -14.23 -0.25 -5.23
N ASP A 53 -15.05 -1.30 -5.30
CA ASP A 53 -16.43 -1.28 -4.86
C ASP A 53 -16.54 -1.41 -3.32
N ALA A 54 -15.51 -1.96 -2.67
CA ALA A 54 -15.44 -2.17 -1.21
C ALA A 54 -14.62 -1.10 -0.47
N ILE A 55 -13.50 -0.64 -1.05
CA ILE A 55 -12.60 0.35 -0.45
C ILE A 55 -12.05 1.30 -1.50
N GLN A 56 -11.93 2.58 -1.16
CA GLN A 56 -11.32 3.55 -2.06
C GLN A 56 -9.81 3.56 -1.90
N GLY A 57 -9.07 3.60 -3.02
CA GLY A 57 -7.60 3.68 -3.00
C GLY A 57 -7.07 4.89 -2.22
N MET A 58 -7.83 5.99 -2.16
CA MET A 58 -7.48 7.17 -1.36
C MET A 58 -7.53 6.89 0.15
N GLN A 59 -8.43 6.01 0.61
CA GLN A 59 -8.46 5.55 2.00
C GLN A 59 -7.24 4.68 2.32
N ILE A 60 -6.85 3.81 1.38
CA ILE A 60 -5.62 3.01 1.48
C ILE A 60 -4.40 3.92 1.59
N LEU A 61 -4.27 4.91 0.71
CA LEU A 61 -3.19 5.89 0.75
C LEU A 61 -3.14 6.64 2.09
N ASN A 62 -4.27 7.08 2.62
CA ASN A 62 -4.31 7.77 3.91
C ASN A 62 -3.83 6.88 5.07
N MET A 63 -4.10 5.57 5.02
CA MET A 63 -3.56 4.63 6.02
C MET A 63 -2.04 4.52 5.90
N VAL A 64 -1.50 4.44 4.69
CA VAL A 64 -0.05 4.43 4.47
C VAL A 64 0.57 5.74 4.93
N ARG A 65 -0.10 6.87 4.69
CA ARG A 65 0.35 8.21 5.11
C ARG A 65 0.46 8.42 6.61
N ASN A 66 -0.30 7.66 7.41
CA ASN A 66 -0.17 7.72 8.87
C ASN A 66 1.20 7.19 9.33
N ALA A 67 1.79 6.23 8.63
CA ALA A 67 3.13 5.74 8.92
C ALA A 67 4.21 6.48 8.13
N ASP A 68 3.90 6.87 6.90
CA ASP A 68 4.79 7.63 6.02
C ASP A 68 4.05 8.80 5.34
N PRO A 69 4.11 10.02 5.90
CA PRO A 69 3.44 11.18 5.35
C PRO A 69 3.84 11.52 3.90
N ALA A 70 5.02 11.08 3.46
CA ALA A 70 5.51 11.29 2.10
C ALA A 70 4.93 10.29 1.09
N ALA A 71 4.11 9.34 1.52
CA ALA A 71 3.58 8.31 0.65
C ALA A 71 2.67 8.89 -0.45
N ALA A 72 2.83 8.35 -1.67
CA ALA A 72 2.12 8.80 -2.86
C ALA A 72 1.73 7.61 -3.75
N ILE A 73 0.56 7.71 -4.40
CA ILE A 73 0.15 6.76 -5.43
C ILE A 73 0.94 7.04 -6.71
N VAL A 74 1.47 6.00 -7.33
CA VAL A 74 2.22 6.08 -8.60
C VAL A 74 1.49 5.23 -9.63
N GLY A 75 1.00 5.89 -10.68
CA GLY A 75 0.15 5.27 -11.70
C GLY A 75 -1.32 5.51 -11.38
N LEU A 76 -1.94 6.35 -12.20
CA LEU A 76 -3.38 6.57 -12.28
C LEU A 76 -3.80 6.25 -13.72
#